data_AF-A0A2K8TA75-F1
#
_entry.id   AF-A0A2K8TA75-F1
#
_cell.length_a   1.000
_cell.length_b   1.000
_cell.length_c   1.000
_cell.angle_alpha   90.00
_cell.angle_beta   90.00
_cell.angle_gamma   90.00
#
_symmetry.space_group_name_H-M   'P 1'
#
loop_
_entity.id
_entity.type
_entity.pdbx_description
1 polymer ?
#
loop_
_entity_poly.entity_id
_entity_poly.type
_entity_poly.pdbx_seq_one_letter_code
_entity_poly.pdbx_strand_id
1 'polypeptide(L)' 'MASSYFTSIEEREKIFCTELVKYGVEYQKAVIAAQIIASGQGDELLSPSEIKIVKDACKKWSEQNQRLKRLKAVV' A
#
# COMPACT_ATOMS: atom_id res chain seq x y z
N MET A 1 -27.40 -7.02 8.66
CA MET A 1 -26.46 -8.12 8.96
C MET A 1 -25.10 -7.69 8.45
N ALA A 2 -24.16 -7.39 9.35
CA ALA A 2 -22.86 -6.85 8.99
C ALA A 2 -22.03 -7.97 8.34
N SER A 3 -21.93 -7.96 7.01
CA SER A 3 -21.02 -8.82 6.27
C SER A 3 -19.59 -8.37 6.54
N SER A 4 -19.00 -8.89 7.61
CA SER A 4 -17.56 -8.77 7.87
C SER A 4 -16.83 -9.56 6.78
N TYR A 5 -16.44 -8.87 5.71
CA TYR A 5 -15.52 -9.41 4.70
C TYR A 5 -14.20 -9.69 5.40
N PHE A 6 -13.99 -10.92 5.87
CA PHE A 6 -12.68 -11.42 6.26
C PHE A 6 -11.90 -11.64 4.96
N THR A 7 -11.43 -10.55 4.37
CA THR A 7 -10.46 -10.60 3.26
C THR A 7 -9.22 -11.30 3.80
N SER A 8 -8.81 -12.40 3.18
CA SER A 8 -7.63 -13.14 3.63
C SER A 8 -6.39 -12.24 3.57
N ILE A 9 -5.34 -12.56 4.34
CA ILE A 9 -4.08 -11.79 4.27
C ILE A 9 -3.58 -11.75 2.82
N GLU A 10 -3.63 -12.87 2.10
CA GLU A 10 -3.25 -12.95 0.67
C GLU A 10 -4.10 -12.05 -0.24
N GLU A 11 -5.40 -11.93 0.00
CA GLU A 11 -6.25 -11.03 -0.76
C GLU A 11 -5.92 -9.56 -0.46
N ARG A 12 -5.65 -9.21 0.81
CA ARG A 12 -5.22 -7.87 1.20
C ARG A 12 -3.87 -7.53 0.56
N GLU A 13 -2.92 -8.46 0.55
CA GLU A 13 -1.63 -8.31 -0.13
C GLU A 13 -1.81 -8.00 -1.61
N LYS A 14 -2.66 -8.77 -2.31
CA LYS A 14 -2.95 -8.52 -3.73
C LYS A 14 -3.54 -7.15 -3.96
N ILE A 15 -4.49 -6.72 -3.12
CA ILE A 15 -5.13 -5.40 -3.21
C ILE A 15 -4.09 -4.30 -3.01
N PHE A 16 -3.30 -4.36 -1.95
CA PHE A 16 -2.28 -3.35 -1.65
C PHE A 16 -1.20 -3.31 -2.73
N CYS A 17 -0.70 -4.47 -3.17
CA CYS A 17 0.31 -4.53 -4.23
C CYS A 17 -0.20 -3.91 -5.52
N THR A 18 -1.44 -4.25 -5.93
CA THR A 18 -2.07 -3.69 -7.13
C THR A 18 -2.18 -2.17 -7.05
N GLU A 19 -2.64 -1.64 -5.91
CA GLU A 19 -2.76 -0.19 -5.72
C GLU A 19 -1.38 0.49 -5.72
N LEU A 20 -0.39 -0.04 -5.01
CA LEU A 20 0.96 0.53 -4.99
C LEU A 20 1.58 0.59 -6.41
N VAL A 21 1.47 -0.50 -7.18
CA VAL A 21 1.96 -0.57 -8.56
C VAL A 21 1.23 0.41 -9.48
N LYS A 22 -0.10 0.48 -9.37
CA LYS A 22 -0.94 1.40 -10.16
C LYS A 22 -0.54 2.86 -9.96
N TYR A 23 -0.08 3.23 -8.77
CA TYR A 23 0.44 4.57 -8.45
C TYR A 23 1.97 4.67 -8.61
N GLY A 24 2.58 3.76 -9.36
CA GLY A 24 3.97 3.86 -9.81
C GLY A 24 5.03 3.42 -8.82
N VAL A 25 4.67 2.71 -7.75
CA VAL A 25 5.65 2.04 -6.88
C VAL A 25 6.27 0.87 -7.65
N GLU A 26 7.59 0.69 -7.50
CA GLU A 26 8.31 -0.42 -8.10
C GLU A 26 7.77 -1.75 -7.60
N TYR A 27 7.54 -2.71 -8.50
CA TYR A 27 6.86 -3.97 -8.18
C TYR A 27 7.46 -4.70 -6.96
N GLN A 28 8.79 -4.82 -6.89
CA GLN A 28 9.47 -5.47 -5.76
C GLN A 28 9.17 -4.78 -4.42
N LYS A 29 9.21 -3.44 -4.39
CA LYS A 29 8.88 -2.65 -3.19
C LYS A 29 7.40 -2.72 -2.86
N ALA A 30 6.54 -2.76 -3.87
CA ALA A 30 5.10 -2.90 -3.71
C ALA A 30 4.72 -4.24 -3.08
N VAL A 31 5.35 -5.34 -3.48
CA VAL A 31 5.13 -6.67 -2.89
C VAL A 31 5.52 -6.67 -1.41
N ILE A 32 6.73 -6.20 -1.08
CA ILE A 32 7.23 -6.17 0.30
C ILE A 32 6.34 -5.28 1.18
N ALA A 33 6.03 -4.07 0.70
CA ALA A 33 5.15 -3.16 1.44
C ALA A 33 3.74 -3.73 1.60
N ALA A 34 3.20 -4.41 0.59
CA ALA A 34 1.88 -5.03 0.67
C ALA A 34 1.82 -6.17 1.69
N GLN A 35 2.85 -7.02 1.75
CA GLN A 35 2.97 -8.08 2.76
C GLN A 35 3.00 -7.49 4.17
N ILE A 36 3.83 -6.48 4.39
CA ILE A 36 3.94 -5.81 5.69
C ILE A 36 2.61 -5.16 6.08
N ILE A 37 1.98 -4.40 5.18
CA ILE A 37 0.70 -3.72 5.47
C ILE A 37 -0.42 -4.73 5.70
N ALA A 38 -0.48 -5.81 4.91
CA ALA A 38 -1.52 -6.83 5.03
C ALA A 38 -1.38 -7.67 6.31
N SER A 39 -0.15 -7.90 6.75
CA SER A 39 0.14 -8.60 8.01
C SER A 39 -0.33 -7.81 9.24
N GLY A 40 -0.51 -6.49 9.11
CA GLY A 40 -0.90 -5.62 10.22
C GLY A 40 0.16 -5.52 11.33
N GLN A 41 1.41 -5.92 11.04
CA GLN A 41 2.51 -5.78 11.98
C GLN A 41 2.73 -4.29 12.30
N GLY A 42 2.86 -3.98 13.60
CA GLY A 42 3.23 -2.65 14.04
C GLY A 42 4.68 -2.34 13.66
N ASP A 43 4.97 -1.05 13.44
CA ASP A 43 6.31 -0.56 13.08
C ASP A 43 7.40 -1.02 14.05
N GLU A 44 7.06 -1.34 15.30
CA GLU A 44 7.96 -1.83 16.36
C GLU A 44 8.57 -3.21 16.04
N LEU A 45 7.91 -4.02 15.20
CA LEU A 45 8.34 -5.36 14.82
C LEU A 45 9.11 -5.39 13.49
N LEU A 46 9.18 -4.26 12.80
CA LEU A 46 9.81 -4.15 11.50
C LEU A 46 11.25 -3.67 11.62
N SER A 47 12.12 -4.19 10.77
CA SER A 47 13.47 -3.66 10.64
C SER A 47 13.45 -2.23 10.08
N PRO A 48 14.47 -1.41 10.37
CA PRO A 48 14.57 -0.05 9.82
C PRO A 48 14.50 -0.01 8.28
N SER A 49 15.00 -1.05 7.61
CA SER A 49 14.94 -1.21 6.16
C SER A 49 13.52 -1.45 5.66
N GLU A 50 12.75 -2.30 6.33
CA GLU A 50 11.35 -2.57 6.00
C GLU A 50 10.48 -1.33 6.23
N ILE A 51 10.66 -0.64 7.37
CA ILE A 51 9.99 0.63 7.66
C ILE A 51 10.25 1.64 6.55
N LYS A 52 11.50 1.73 6.08
CA LYS A 52 11.86 2.63 4.99
C LYS A 52 11.15 2.26 3.69
N ILE A 53 11.12 0.98 3.33
CA ILE A 53 10.43 0.50 2.12
C ILE A 53 8.93 0.86 2.17
N VAL A 54 8.27 0.58 3.30
CA VAL A 54 6.85 0.88 3.50
C VAL A 54 6.60 2.39 3.43
N LYS A 55 7.41 3.20 4.12
CA LYS A 55 7.29 4.66 4.11
C LYS A 55 7.46 5.24 2.71
N ASP A 56 8.48 4.79 1.97
CA ASP A 56 8.74 5.26 0.61
C ASP A 56 7.60 4.87 -0.35
N ALA A 57 7.10 3.64 -0.24
CA ALA A 57 5.97 3.14 -1.04
C ALA A 57 4.69 3.93 -0.77
N CYS A 58 4.32 4.10 0.51
CA CYS A 58 3.14 4.84 0.93
C CYS A 58 3.22 6.33 0.58
N LYS A 59 4.40 6.94 0.73
CA LYS A 59 4.63 8.35 0.34
C LYS A 59 4.40 8.53 -1.15
N LYS A 60 5.00 7.68 -1.99
CA LYS A 60 4.84 7.74 -3.44
C LYS A 60 3.39 7.54 -3.86
N TRP A 61 2.70 6.57 -3.27
CA TRP A 61 1.27 6.36 -3.50
C TRP A 61 0.45 7.60 -3.14
N SER A 62 0.71 8.23 -1.98
CA SER A 62 0.01 9.42 -1.52
C SER A 62 0.19 10.60 -2.48
N GLU A 63 1.43 10.88 -2.90
CA GLU A 63 1.76 11.97 -3.83
C GLU A 63 1.05 11.78 -5.18
N GLN A 64 1.08 10.57 -5.74
CA GLN A 64 0.42 10.27 -7.01
C GLN A 64 -1.09 10.28 -6.90
N ASN A 65 -1.66 9.79 -5.79
CA ASN A 65 -3.09 9.85 -5.54
C ASN A 65 -3.58 11.30 -5.40
N GLN A 66 -2.83 12.15 -4.69
CA GLN A 66 -3.12 13.58 -4.62
C GLN A 66 -3.03 14.26 -5.98
N ARG A 67 -2.03 13.92 -6.81
CA ARG A 67 -1.93 14.42 -8.19
C ARG A 67 -3.15 13.99 -9.01
N LEU A 68 -3.54 12.73 -8.96
CA LEU A 68 -4.70 12.22 -9.68
C LEU A 68 -6.00 12.90 -9.26
N LYS A 69 -6.21 13.12 -7.94
CA LYS A 69 -7.36 13.87 -7.43
C LYS A 69 -7.40 15.30 -7.96
N ARG A 70 -6.25 16.00 -7.97
CA ARG A 70 -6.15 17.35 -8.54
C ARG A 70 -6.50 17.36 -10.03
N LEU A 71 -6.00 16.40 -10.81
CA LEU A 71 -6.31 16.30 -12.24
C LEU A 71 -7.80 16.04 -12.48
N LYS A 72 -8.43 15.18 -11.68
CA LYS A 72 -9.88 14.90 -11.77
C LYS A 72 -10.77 16.07 -11.34
N ALA A 73 -10.28 16.97 -10.49
CA ALA A 73 -11.04 18.15 -10.06
C ALA A 73 -10.98 19.32 -11.05
N VAL A 74 -10.07 19.24 -12.04
CA VAL A 74 -9.88 20.28 -13.08
C VAL A 74 -10.68 19.97 -14.35
N VAL A 75 -11.20 18.74 -14.48
CA VAL A 75 -12.07 18.27 -15.58
C VAL A 75 -13.50 18.26 -15.11
#